data_AF-A0A9W9JB20-F1
#
_entry.id   AF-A0A9W9JB20-F1
#
_cell.length_a   1.000
_cell.length_b   1.000
_cell.length_c   1.000
_cell.angle_alpha   90.00
_cell.angle_beta   90.00
_cell.angle_gamma   90.00
#
_symmetry.space_group_name_H-M   'P 1'
#
loop_
_entity.id
_entity.type
_entity.pdbx_description
1 polymer ?
#
loop_
_entity_poly.entity_id
_entity_poly.type
_entity_poly.pdbx_seq_one_letter_code
_entity_poly.pdbx_strand_id
1 'polypeptide(L)'
;MNWGVHSKALTELLRSRGQQQFRTKTGRQLFQLSYHYIQIQSLLTGSGPAPEAREWFDAMKSSADGKEYIFMPSFDCGDQAARIFKNATSSFDQANSAAEQLAAIENTFQACKALERSMQKPLNDFLSSFIFGTPVDLPAKENESKSVLRIRNHHDTCMLRLYSILLELILQATSQPDISNESVGRLIELQQACVEESQFCICRILGALPQFLTTGHELNLPTWADTLRLLWPLRGILCSPAAQETQRWMAKAALRTIAYEGGIMQAVGSFFSNITIYESP
;
A
#
# COMPACT_ATOMS: atom_id res chain seq x y z
N MET A 1 1.74 10.04 -18.87
CA MET A 1 2.81 9.59 -17.96
C MET A 1 3.01 8.08 -18.17
N ASN A 2 4.24 7.63 -18.45
CA ASN A 2 4.57 6.33 -19.09
C ASN A 2 4.48 5.07 -18.17
N TRP A 3 3.82 5.16 -17.02
CA TRP A 3 3.88 4.16 -15.95
C TRP A 3 3.29 2.80 -16.34
N GLY A 4 2.21 2.79 -17.12
CA GLY A 4 1.60 1.54 -17.61
C GLY A 4 2.52 0.78 -18.57
N VAL A 5 3.27 1.48 -19.42
CA VAL A 5 4.26 0.86 -20.32
C VAL A 5 5.40 0.23 -19.51
N HIS A 6 5.87 0.92 -18.47
CA HIS A 6 6.90 0.37 -17.57
C HIS A 6 6.40 -0.86 -16.80
N SER A 7 5.17 -0.83 -16.28
CA SER A 7 4.58 -2.00 -15.60
C SER A 7 4.49 -3.20 -16.55
N LYS A 8 3.99 -2.99 -17.77
CA LYS A 8 3.92 -4.03 -18.81
C LYS A 8 5.30 -4.58 -19.14
N ALA A 9 6.29 -3.71 -19.35
CA ALA A 9 7.65 -4.12 -19.65
C ALA A 9 8.29 -4.95 -18.51
N LEU A 10 8.03 -4.58 -17.25
CA LEU A 10 8.48 -5.36 -16.09
C LEU A 10 7.78 -6.71 -16.02
N THR A 11 6.47 -6.78 -16.29
CA THR A 11 5.75 -8.05 -16.36
C THR A 11 6.32 -8.97 -17.43
N GLU A 12 6.60 -8.45 -18.64
CA GLU A 12 7.24 -9.22 -19.72
C GLU A 12 8.64 -9.70 -19.32
N LEU A 13 9.42 -8.85 -18.64
CA LEU A 13 10.75 -9.22 -18.14
C LEU A 13 10.70 -10.33 -17.09
N LEU A 14 9.73 -10.28 -16.17
CA LEU A 14 9.54 -11.34 -15.17
C LEU A 14 9.11 -12.64 -15.84
N ARG A 15 8.24 -12.57 -16.85
CA ARG A 15 7.81 -13.71 -17.65
C ARG A 15 8.98 -14.33 -18.40
N SER A 16 9.81 -13.53 -19.07
CA SER A 16 10.94 -14.02 -19.86
C SER A 16 12.01 -14.71 -19.01
N ARG A 17 12.17 -14.27 -17.75
CA ARG A 17 13.09 -14.91 -16.78
C ARG A 17 12.56 -16.22 -16.21
N GLY A 18 11.24 -16.41 -16.24
CA GLY A 18 10.56 -17.62 -15.77
C GLY A 18 10.86 -17.95 -14.30
N GLN A 19 10.63 -19.19 -13.91
CA GLN A 19 10.84 -19.66 -12.53
C GLN A 19 12.32 -19.82 -12.15
N GLN A 20 13.22 -19.85 -13.14
CA GLN A 20 14.67 -20.01 -12.90
C GLN A 20 15.25 -18.88 -12.06
N GLN A 21 14.66 -17.68 -12.11
CA GLN A 21 15.12 -16.54 -11.31
C GLN A 21 15.04 -16.79 -9.80
N PHE A 22 14.17 -17.70 -9.34
CA PHE A 22 14.03 -18.01 -7.92
C PHE A 22 15.15 -18.89 -7.36
N ARG A 23 15.94 -19.54 -8.24
CA ARG A 23 17.09 -20.36 -7.85
C ARG A 23 18.29 -19.55 -7.35
N THR A 24 18.31 -18.24 -7.61
CA THR A 24 19.44 -17.37 -7.23
C THR A 24 18.97 -16.21 -6.37
N LYS A 25 19.80 -15.79 -5.41
CA LYS A 25 19.52 -14.62 -4.55
C LYS A 25 19.25 -13.36 -5.37
N THR A 26 20.06 -13.09 -6.39
CA THR A 26 19.91 -11.93 -7.26
C THR A 26 18.60 -11.95 -8.05
N GLY A 27 18.21 -13.10 -8.60
CA GLY A 27 16.96 -13.24 -9.32
C GLY A 27 15.74 -12.99 -8.43
N ARG A 28 15.76 -13.48 -7.18
CA ARG A 28 14.70 -13.21 -6.18
C ARG A 28 14.60 -11.74 -5.82
N GLN A 29 15.73 -11.06 -5.60
CA GLN A 29 15.74 -9.63 -5.29
C GLN A 29 15.19 -8.79 -6.45
N LEU A 30 15.56 -9.14 -7.69
CA LEU A 30 15.05 -8.47 -8.89
C LEU A 30 13.54 -8.71 -9.09
N PHE A 31 13.07 -9.94 -8.83
CA PHE A 31 11.65 -10.24 -8.80
C PHE A 31 10.95 -9.37 -7.76
N GLN A 32 11.45 -9.32 -6.53
CA GLN A 32 10.83 -8.55 -5.45
C GLN A 32 10.68 -7.07 -5.82
N LEU A 33 11.72 -6.45 -6.37
CA LEU A 33 11.66 -5.04 -6.78
C LEU A 33 10.67 -4.82 -7.92
N SER A 34 10.73 -5.65 -8.95
CA SER A 34 9.88 -5.52 -10.15
C SER A 34 8.41 -5.79 -9.82
N TYR A 35 8.14 -6.84 -9.05
CA TYR A 35 6.80 -7.26 -8.72
C TYR A 35 6.12 -6.29 -7.75
N HIS A 36 6.85 -5.74 -6.77
CA HIS A 36 6.34 -4.68 -5.91
C HIS A 36 5.85 -3.48 -6.75
N TYR A 37 6.61 -3.07 -7.77
CA TYR A 37 6.20 -2.00 -8.67
C TYR A 37 4.92 -2.37 -9.45
N ILE A 38 4.84 -3.58 -9.99
CA ILE A 38 3.65 -4.08 -10.71
C ILE A 38 2.41 -4.06 -9.79
N GLN A 39 2.56 -4.46 -8.53
CA GLN A 39 1.46 -4.43 -7.56
C GLN A 39 1.00 -3.01 -7.24
N ILE A 40 1.93 -2.08 -7.00
CA ILE A 40 1.61 -0.66 -6.82
C ILE A 40 0.79 -0.16 -8.00
N GLN A 41 1.24 -0.42 -9.23
CA GLN A 41 0.53 0.01 -10.43
C GLN A 41 -0.85 -0.64 -10.54
N SER A 42 -0.97 -1.92 -10.20
CA SER A 42 -2.25 -2.63 -10.21
C SER A 42 -3.25 -2.02 -9.22
N LEU A 43 -2.79 -1.61 -8.03
CA LEU A 43 -3.62 -0.94 -7.02
C LEU A 43 -3.96 0.52 -7.36
N LEU A 44 -3.07 1.21 -8.07
CA LEU A 44 -3.33 2.57 -8.55
C LEU A 44 -4.34 2.60 -9.68
N THR A 45 -4.26 1.63 -10.61
CA THR A 45 -5.06 1.59 -11.84
C THR A 45 -6.29 0.69 -11.77
N GLY A 46 -6.38 -0.18 -10.76
CA GLY A 46 -7.46 -1.16 -10.64
C GLY A 46 -7.41 -2.31 -11.65
N SER A 47 -6.30 -2.50 -12.38
CA SER A 47 -6.18 -3.52 -13.42
C SER A 47 -6.26 -4.97 -12.91
N GLY A 48 -6.17 -5.17 -11.59
CA GLY A 48 -5.91 -6.45 -10.96
C GLY A 48 -4.45 -6.88 -11.15
N PRO A 49 -4.02 -7.95 -10.45
CA PRO A 49 -2.65 -8.44 -10.52
C PRO A 49 -2.34 -9.15 -11.84
N ALA A 50 -1.05 -9.41 -12.09
CA ALA A 50 -0.61 -10.23 -13.21
C ALA A 50 -1.26 -11.64 -13.13
N PRO A 51 -1.74 -12.21 -14.25
CA PRO A 51 -2.33 -13.55 -14.27
C PRO A 51 -1.41 -14.63 -13.67
N GLU A 52 -0.10 -14.52 -13.93
CA GLU A 52 0.94 -15.47 -13.52
C GLU A 52 1.40 -15.30 -12.06
N ALA A 53 0.91 -14.28 -11.35
CA ALA A 53 1.31 -13.96 -9.98
C ALA A 53 1.28 -15.18 -9.05
N ARG A 54 0.20 -15.97 -9.13
CA ARG A 54 0.01 -17.15 -8.30
C ARG A 54 1.06 -18.22 -8.57
N GLU A 55 1.34 -18.50 -9.84
CA GLU A 55 2.37 -19.47 -10.24
C GLU A 55 3.76 -19.02 -9.78
N TRP A 56 4.04 -17.71 -9.85
CA TRP A 56 5.30 -17.16 -9.33
C TRP A 56 5.41 -17.32 -7.82
N PHE A 57 4.33 -17.07 -7.07
CA PHE A 57 4.31 -17.23 -5.63
C PHE A 57 4.48 -18.69 -5.20
N ASP A 58 3.81 -19.61 -5.89
CA ASP A 58 3.94 -21.04 -5.64
C ASP A 58 5.38 -21.51 -5.93
N ALA A 59 5.97 -21.09 -7.06
CA ALA A 59 7.36 -21.38 -7.39
C ALA A 59 8.37 -20.82 -6.37
N MET A 60 8.12 -19.63 -5.81
CA MET A 60 8.94 -19.07 -4.73
C MET A 60 8.80 -19.89 -3.44
N LYS A 61 7.57 -20.24 -3.04
CA LYS A 61 7.29 -21.06 -1.84
C LYS A 61 7.92 -22.45 -1.93
N SER A 62 7.97 -23.04 -3.12
CA SER A 62 8.58 -24.35 -3.38
C SER A 62 10.10 -24.34 -3.53
N SER A 63 10.75 -23.17 -3.58
CA SER A 63 12.21 -23.08 -3.68
C SER A 63 12.89 -23.50 -2.37
N ALA A 64 14.16 -23.95 -2.44
CA ALA A 64 14.92 -24.42 -1.26
C ALA A 64 14.99 -23.38 -0.13
N ASP A 65 14.97 -22.09 -0.50
CA ASP A 65 14.99 -20.95 0.42
C ASP A 65 13.57 -20.42 0.74
N GLY A 66 12.51 -21.20 0.41
CA GLY A 66 11.09 -20.84 0.53
C GLY A 66 10.67 -20.28 1.89
N LYS A 67 11.35 -20.71 2.96
CA LYS A 67 11.10 -20.26 4.34
C LYS A 67 11.77 -18.92 4.67
N GLU A 68 12.73 -18.45 3.87
CA GLU A 68 13.43 -17.18 4.07
C GLU A 68 12.70 -15.97 3.45
N TYR A 69 11.59 -16.19 2.74
CA TYR A 69 10.87 -15.10 2.08
C TYR A 69 9.94 -14.37 3.05
N ILE A 70 10.57 -13.55 3.89
CA ILE A 70 9.93 -12.64 4.84
C ILE A 70 8.87 -11.74 4.19
N PHE A 71 8.98 -11.47 2.88
CA PHE A 71 8.09 -10.57 2.14
C PHE A 71 6.89 -11.26 1.46
N MET A 72 6.77 -12.59 1.50
CA MET A 72 5.62 -13.28 0.89
C MET A 72 4.27 -12.79 1.41
N PRO A 73 4.08 -12.56 2.73
CA PRO A 73 2.82 -11.99 3.21
C PRO A 73 2.49 -10.63 2.60
N SER A 74 3.49 -9.79 2.32
CA SER A 74 3.28 -8.51 1.65
C SER A 74 2.80 -8.70 0.21
N PHE A 75 3.40 -9.63 -0.53
CA PHE A 75 2.97 -9.92 -1.90
C PHE A 75 1.58 -10.54 -1.95
N ASP A 76 1.29 -11.51 -1.10
CA ASP A 76 -0.03 -12.14 -1.01
C ASP A 76 -1.10 -11.09 -0.62
N CYS A 77 -0.78 -10.15 0.28
CA CYS A 77 -1.67 -9.04 0.63
C CYS A 77 -1.92 -8.09 -0.55
N GLY A 78 -0.87 -7.61 -1.21
CA GLY A 78 -1.00 -6.68 -2.33
C GLY A 78 -1.76 -7.29 -3.52
N ASP A 79 -1.58 -8.59 -3.77
CA ASP A 79 -2.28 -9.32 -4.82
C ASP A 79 -3.78 -9.42 -4.52
N GLN A 80 -4.12 -9.85 -3.30
CA GLN A 80 -5.52 -9.91 -2.85
C GLN A 80 -6.18 -8.54 -2.86
N ALA A 81 -5.48 -7.50 -2.39
CA ALA A 81 -5.98 -6.13 -2.45
C ALA A 81 -6.26 -5.68 -3.89
N ALA A 82 -5.35 -5.97 -4.84
CA ALA A 82 -5.57 -5.63 -6.25
C ALA A 82 -6.77 -6.38 -6.85
N ARG A 83 -7.02 -7.63 -6.44
CA ARG A 83 -8.22 -8.38 -6.84
C ARG A 83 -9.49 -7.81 -6.24
N ILE A 84 -9.49 -7.48 -4.96
CA ILE A 84 -10.64 -6.84 -4.29
C ILE A 84 -10.97 -5.53 -5.00
N PHE A 85 -9.97 -4.69 -5.29
CA PHE A 85 -10.16 -3.43 -6.01
C PHE A 85 -10.83 -3.65 -7.38
N LYS A 86 -10.29 -4.58 -8.19
CA LYS A 86 -10.81 -4.89 -9.52
C LYS A 86 -12.24 -5.43 -9.45
N ASN A 87 -12.51 -6.32 -8.51
CA ASN A 87 -13.83 -6.90 -8.33
C ASN A 87 -14.83 -5.85 -7.83
N ALA A 88 -14.43 -4.95 -6.93
CA ALA A 88 -15.27 -3.88 -6.43
C ALA A 88 -15.75 -2.97 -7.55
N THR A 89 -14.82 -2.48 -8.37
CA THR A 89 -15.12 -1.63 -9.52
C THR A 89 -15.96 -2.36 -10.55
N SER A 90 -15.59 -3.59 -10.93
CA SER A 90 -16.34 -4.37 -11.92
C SER A 90 -17.77 -4.69 -11.46
N SER A 91 -17.95 -5.10 -10.20
CA SER A 91 -19.27 -5.40 -9.64
C SER A 91 -20.15 -4.16 -9.50
N PHE A 92 -19.55 -3.02 -9.16
CA PHE A 92 -20.26 -1.74 -9.07
C PHE A 92 -20.69 -1.25 -10.45
N ASP A 93 -19.81 -1.33 -11.45
CA ASP A 93 -20.10 -0.91 -12.83
C ASP A 93 -21.14 -1.80 -13.51
N GLN A 94 -21.22 -3.09 -13.14
CA GLN A 94 -22.20 -4.05 -13.66
C GLN A 94 -23.55 -4.01 -12.93
N ALA A 95 -23.65 -3.30 -11.82
CA ALA A 95 -24.87 -3.19 -11.04
C ALA A 95 -25.92 -2.36 -11.80
N ASN A 96 -27.14 -2.89 -11.90
CA ASN A 96 -28.25 -2.27 -12.62
C ASN A 96 -29.19 -1.46 -11.71
N SER A 97 -28.94 -1.47 -10.40
CA SER A 97 -29.76 -0.76 -9.42
C SER A 97 -28.93 -0.22 -8.25
N ALA A 98 -29.46 0.78 -7.55
CA ALA A 98 -28.84 1.31 -6.33
C ALA A 98 -28.69 0.25 -5.23
N ALA A 99 -29.61 -0.71 -5.15
CA ALA A 99 -29.52 -1.83 -4.22
C ALA A 99 -28.36 -2.79 -4.56
N GLU A 100 -28.16 -3.10 -5.84
CA GLU A 100 -27.02 -3.91 -6.29
C GLU A 100 -25.68 -3.18 -6.09
N GLN A 101 -25.64 -1.87 -6.30
CA GLN A 101 -24.46 -1.04 -6.02
C GLN A 101 -24.12 -1.03 -4.52
N LEU A 102 -25.11 -0.86 -3.65
CA LEU A 102 -24.94 -0.95 -2.20
C LEU A 102 -24.40 -2.33 -1.80
N ALA A 103 -24.97 -3.41 -2.33
CA ALA A 103 -24.50 -4.76 -2.07
C ALA A 103 -23.04 -4.97 -2.54
N ALA A 104 -22.66 -4.40 -3.70
CA ALA A 104 -21.28 -4.45 -4.18
C ALA A 104 -20.30 -3.72 -3.23
N ILE A 105 -20.68 -2.55 -2.71
CA ILE A 105 -19.91 -1.79 -1.72
C ILE A 105 -19.77 -2.59 -0.42
N GLU A 106 -20.87 -3.14 0.11
CA GLU A 106 -20.86 -3.93 1.34
C GLU A 106 -20.00 -5.18 1.23
N ASN A 107 -20.14 -5.92 0.13
CA ASN A 107 -19.33 -7.10 -0.15
C ASN A 107 -17.85 -6.75 -0.24
N THR A 108 -17.53 -5.60 -0.87
CA THR A 108 -16.16 -5.10 -0.94
C THR A 108 -15.63 -4.74 0.45
N PHE A 109 -16.41 -4.06 1.28
CA PHE A 109 -16.02 -3.73 2.65
C PHE A 109 -15.76 -5.00 3.48
N GLN A 110 -16.61 -6.02 3.37
CA GLN A 110 -16.38 -7.30 4.04
C GLN A 110 -15.14 -8.01 3.52
N ALA A 111 -14.85 -7.95 2.21
CA ALA A 111 -13.62 -8.49 1.65
C ALA A 111 -12.38 -7.78 2.19
N CYS A 112 -12.43 -6.45 2.39
CA CYS A 112 -11.38 -5.69 3.06
C CYS A 112 -11.14 -6.18 4.48
N LYS A 113 -12.20 -6.32 5.29
CA LYS A 113 -12.08 -6.82 6.67
C LYS A 113 -11.57 -8.27 6.73
N ALA A 114 -11.98 -9.11 5.77
CA ALA A 114 -11.47 -10.48 5.66
C ALA A 114 -9.97 -10.50 5.34
N LEU A 115 -9.51 -9.65 4.42
CA LEU A 115 -8.10 -9.50 4.10
C LEU A 115 -7.29 -9.05 5.32
N GLU A 116 -7.73 -8.02 6.05
CA GLU A 116 -7.05 -7.56 7.27
C GLU A 116 -6.90 -8.69 8.30
N ARG A 117 -7.97 -9.44 8.57
CA ARG A 117 -7.93 -10.58 9.50
C ARG A 117 -6.98 -11.67 9.02
N SER A 118 -6.97 -11.96 7.72
CA SER A 118 -6.08 -12.97 7.13
C SER A 118 -4.59 -12.63 7.33
N MET A 119 -4.28 -11.35 7.48
CA MET A 119 -2.91 -10.85 7.64
C MET A 119 -2.42 -10.79 9.10
N GLN A 120 -3.33 -10.88 10.08
CA GLN A 120 -2.96 -10.89 11.49
C GLN A 120 -2.13 -12.12 11.86
N LYS A 121 -2.55 -13.31 11.44
CA LYS A 121 -1.84 -14.55 11.78
C LYS A 121 -0.42 -14.60 11.18
N PRO A 122 -0.20 -14.37 9.88
CA PRO A 122 1.15 -14.35 9.31
C PRO A 122 2.05 -13.30 9.97
N LEU A 123 1.51 -12.13 10.33
CA LEU A 123 2.27 -11.10 11.02
C LEU A 123 2.64 -11.52 12.45
N ASN A 124 1.71 -12.16 13.17
CA ASN A 124 1.93 -12.66 14.53
C ASN A 124 2.89 -13.85 14.55
N ASP A 125 2.76 -14.79 13.61
CA ASP A 125 3.66 -15.93 13.45
C ASP A 125 5.07 -15.42 13.12
N PHE A 126 5.17 -14.41 12.24
CA PHE A 126 6.42 -13.74 11.92
C PHE A 126 7.04 -13.06 13.14
N LEU A 127 6.27 -12.25 13.87
CA LEU A 127 6.73 -11.62 15.11
C LEU A 127 7.21 -12.64 16.14
N SER A 128 6.46 -13.73 16.31
CA SER A 128 6.79 -14.81 17.25
C SER A 128 8.06 -15.57 16.87
N SER A 129 8.38 -15.64 15.56
CA SER A 129 9.62 -16.27 15.08
C SER A 129 10.87 -15.40 15.29
N PHE A 130 10.72 -14.08 15.40
CA PHE A 130 11.82 -13.13 15.63
C PHE A 130 11.98 -12.73 17.10
N ILE A 131 10.88 -12.74 17.85
CA ILE A 131 10.84 -12.33 19.25
C ILE A 131 10.64 -13.59 20.09
N PHE A 132 11.72 -14.16 20.61
CA PHE A 132 11.61 -15.09 21.74
C PHE A 132 10.89 -14.36 22.90
N GLY A 133 9.58 -14.60 23.07
CA GLY A 133 8.89 -14.50 24.35
C GLY A 133 8.25 -13.17 24.78
N THR A 134 7.50 -12.44 23.95
CA THR A 134 6.56 -11.43 24.51
C THR A 134 5.19 -11.37 23.79
N PRO A 135 4.06 -11.18 24.52
CA PRO A 135 2.71 -11.16 23.94
C PRO A 135 2.43 -9.90 23.11
N VAL A 136 1.49 -10.04 22.17
CA VAL A 136 1.22 -9.17 21.00
C VAL A 136 0.45 -7.87 21.30
N ASP A 137 -0.04 -7.65 22.52
CA ASP A 137 -1.03 -6.58 22.81
C ASP A 137 -0.46 -5.25 23.34
N LEU A 138 0.71 -4.79 22.88
CA LEU A 138 1.28 -3.50 23.30
C LEU A 138 1.56 -2.56 22.12
N PRO A 139 1.34 -1.23 22.28
CA PRO A 139 1.66 -0.24 21.25
C PRO A 139 3.14 -0.33 20.92
N ALA A 140 3.45 -0.28 19.61
CA ALA A 140 4.76 -0.48 19.00
C ALA A 140 5.91 -0.13 19.95
N LYS A 141 6.47 -1.14 20.63
CA LYS A 141 7.67 -0.95 21.46
C LYS A 141 8.81 -0.53 20.53
N GLU A 142 9.71 0.32 21.04
CA GLU A 142 10.86 0.92 20.34
C GLU A 142 11.81 -0.06 19.61
N ASN A 143 11.57 -1.37 19.69
CA ASN A 143 12.40 -2.44 19.11
C ASN A 143 11.65 -3.35 18.11
N GLU A 144 10.56 -2.88 17.48
CA GLU A 144 10.01 -3.61 16.32
C GLU A 144 11.04 -3.68 15.18
N SER A 145 11.32 -4.88 14.68
CA SER A 145 12.24 -5.07 13.56
C SER A 145 11.77 -4.28 12.33
N LYS A 146 12.69 -3.55 11.67
CA LYS A 146 12.39 -2.79 10.44
C LYS A 146 11.70 -3.64 9.37
N SER A 147 11.96 -4.95 9.32
CA SER A 147 11.28 -5.87 8.41
C SER A 147 9.79 -6.00 8.70
N VAL A 148 9.39 -6.08 9.97
CA VAL A 148 7.97 -6.07 10.39
C VAL A 148 7.31 -4.76 9.97
N LEU A 149 7.96 -3.64 10.27
CA LEU A 149 7.46 -2.30 9.94
C LEU A 149 7.25 -2.14 8.43
N ARG A 150 8.15 -2.69 7.60
CA ARG A 150 7.99 -2.69 6.13
C ARG A 150 6.73 -3.45 5.70
N ILE A 151 6.52 -4.64 6.25
CA ILE A 151 5.35 -5.48 5.93
C ILE A 151 4.07 -4.76 6.36
N ARG A 152 4.05 -4.22 7.58
CA ARG A 152 2.90 -3.48 8.13
C ARG A 152 2.59 -2.23 7.31
N ASN A 153 3.59 -1.42 6.99
CA ASN A 153 3.39 -0.21 6.18
C ASN A 153 2.88 -0.54 4.77
N HIS A 154 3.39 -1.61 4.15
CA HIS A 154 2.88 -2.06 2.85
C HIS A 154 1.41 -2.51 2.94
N HIS A 155 1.08 -3.32 3.95
CA HIS A 155 -0.29 -3.75 4.23
C HIS A 155 -1.22 -2.55 4.44
N ASP A 156 -0.85 -1.62 5.33
CA ASP A 156 -1.65 -0.44 5.64
C ASP A 156 -1.83 0.47 4.43
N THR A 157 -0.85 0.52 3.54
CA THR A 157 -0.98 1.26 2.27
C THR A 157 -1.95 0.57 1.30
N CYS A 158 -1.92 -0.77 1.23
CA CYS A 158 -2.91 -1.53 0.44
C CYS A 158 -4.32 -1.29 0.96
N MET A 159 -4.52 -1.38 2.28
CA MET A 159 -5.81 -1.15 2.93
C MET A 159 -6.28 0.29 2.74
N LEU A 160 -5.39 1.28 2.92
CA LEU A 160 -5.70 2.68 2.67
C LEU A 160 -6.20 2.90 1.22
N ARG A 161 -5.61 2.22 0.23
CA ARG A 161 -6.08 2.31 -1.15
C ARG A 161 -7.44 1.66 -1.34
N LEU A 162 -7.70 0.50 -0.71
CA LEU A 162 -8.99 -0.17 -0.73
C LEU A 162 -10.11 0.67 -0.11
N TYR A 163 -9.87 1.29 1.05
CA TYR A 163 -10.85 2.18 1.66
C TYR A 163 -11.04 3.46 0.86
N SER A 164 -10.00 3.96 0.18
CA SER A 164 -10.14 5.11 -0.72
C SER A 164 -11.07 4.81 -1.90
N ILE A 165 -10.96 3.64 -2.54
CA ILE A 165 -11.90 3.27 -3.61
C ILE A 165 -13.32 3.04 -3.08
N LEU A 166 -13.48 2.44 -1.89
CA LEU A 166 -14.80 2.33 -1.26
C LEU A 166 -15.44 3.70 -1.06
N LEU A 167 -14.68 4.70 -0.59
CA LEU A 167 -15.18 6.07 -0.44
C LEU A 167 -15.56 6.70 -1.78
N GLU A 168 -14.78 6.45 -2.84
CA GLU A 168 -15.11 6.89 -4.20
C GLU A 168 -16.43 6.24 -4.69
N LEU A 169 -16.61 4.93 -4.49
CA LEU A 169 -17.83 4.22 -4.88
C LEU A 169 -19.05 4.65 -4.06
N ILE A 170 -18.88 4.87 -2.75
CA ILE A 170 -19.95 5.39 -1.88
C ILE A 170 -20.41 6.76 -2.34
N LEU A 171 -19.47 7.66 -2.68
CA LEU A 171 -19.79 8.98 -3.22
C LEU A 171 -20.61 8.89 -4.52
N GLN A 172 -20.22 7.99 -5.42
CA GLN A 172 -20.94 7.74 -6.67
C GLN A 172 -22.35 7.18 -6.42
N ALA A 173 -22.49 6.21 -5.52
CA ALA A 173 -23.79 5.63 -5.16
C ALA A 173 -24.73 6.66 -4.52
N THR A 174 -24.20 7.53 -3.65
CA THR A 174 -24.97 8.59 -2.98
C THR A 174 -25.45 9.66 -3.95
N SER A 175 -24.78 9.80 -5.10
CA SER A 175 -25.15 10.77 -6.14
C SER A 175 -26.27 10.26 -7.07
N GLN A 176 -26.77 9.04 -6.88
CA GLN A 176 -27.84 8.47 -7.70
C GLN A 176 -29.21 9.06 -7.32
N PRO A 177 -30.08 9.41 -8.30
CA PRO A 177 -31.36 10.07 -8.04
C PRO A 177 -32.40 9.16 -7.36
N ASP A 178 -32.34 7.85 -7.61
CA ASP A 178 -33.34 6.87 -7.16
C ASP A 178 -32.93 6.13 -5.87
N ILE A 179 -31.98 6.67 -5.11
CA ILE A 179 -31.50 6.02 -3.89
C ILE A 179 -32.53 6.14 -2.76
N SER A 180 -32.82 5.03 -2.10
CA SER A 180 -33.72 5.01 -0.95
C SER A 180 -33.08 5.64 0.29
N ASN A 181 -33.89 6.23 1.18
CA ASN A 181 -33.39 6.78 2.45
C ASN A 181 -32.67 5.73 3.32
N GLU A 182 -33.14 4.48 3.27
CA GLU A 182 -32.50 3.36 3.97
C GLU A 182 -31.10 3.09 3.40
N SER A 183 -30.98 3.03 2.07
CA SER A 183 -29.69 2.87 1.39
C SER A 183 -28.74 4.03 1.68
N VAL A 184 -29.23 5.28 1.74
CA VAL A 184 -28.43 6.45 2.13
C VAL A 184 -27.91 6.30 3.56
N GLY A 185 -28.78 5.94 4.51
CA GLY A 185 -28.38 5.70 5.89
C GLY A 185 -27.25 4.67 5.98
N ARG A 186 -27.39 3.58 5.22
CA ARG A 186 -26.37 2.52 5.18
C ARG A 186 -25.05 2.95 4.55
N LEU A 187 -25.10 3.73 3.47
CA LEU A 187 -23.91 4.30 2.84
C LEU A 187 -23.16 5.25 3.78
N ILE A 188 -23.88 6.04 4.59
CA ILE A 188 -23.28 6.93 5.60
C ILE A 188 -22.54 6.12 6.67
N GLU A 189 -23.15 5.04 7.18
CA GLU A 189 -22.49 4.14 8.14
C GLU A 189 -21.20 3.54 7.57
N LEU A 190 -21.25 3.05 6.33
CA LEU A 190 -20.08 2.50 5.64
C LEU A 190 -19.01 3.56 5.37
N GLN A 191 -19.42 4.77 5.00
CA GLN A 191 -18.51 5.90 4.79
C GLN A 191 -17.73 6.20 6.07
N GLN A 192 -18.43 6.32 7.19
CA GLN A 192 -17.81 6.60 8.49
C GLN A 192 -16.83 5.49 8.88
N ALA A 193 -17.23 4.23 8.74
CA ALA A 193 -16.35 3.10 9.01
C ALA A 193 -15.09 3.11 8.12
N CYS A 194 -15.23 3.40 6.81
CA CYS A 194 -14.09 3.50 5.90
C CYS A 194 -13.13 4.65 6.26
N VAL A 195 -13.67 5.79 6.72
CA VAL A 195 -12.86 6.92 7.19
C VAL A 195 -12.06 6.55 8.43
N GLU A 196 -12.70 5.91 9.42
CA GLU A 196 -12.05 5.48 10.66
C GLU A 196 -10.92 4.48 10.37
N GLU A 197 -11.18 3.45 9.57
CA GLU A 197 -10.18 2.45 9.19
C GLU A 197 -9.02 3.06 8.38
N SER A 198 -9.32 4.01 7.49
CA SER A 198 -8.30 4.75 6.75
C SER A 198 -7.42 5.57 7.68
N GLN A 199 -8.02 6.31 8.63
CA GLN A 199 -7.28 7.10 9.61
C GLN A 199 -6.41 6.23 10.50
N PHE A 200 -6.89 5.04 10.89
CA PHE A 200 -6.10 4.09 11.65
C PHE A 200 -4.87 3.61 10.85
N CYS A 201 -5.04 3.25 9.58
CA CYS A 201 -3.92 2.90 8.69
C CYS A 201 -2.91 4.05 8.56
N ILE A 202 -3.39 5.29 8.36
CA ILE A 202 -2.56 6.49 8.25
C ILE A 202 -1.74 6.70 9.53
N CYS A 203 -2.36 6.61 10.70
CA CYS A 203 -1.68 6.77 11.98
C CYS A 203 -0.58 5.73 12.17
N ARG A 204 -0.80 4.46 11.80
CA ARG A 204 0.23 3.42 11.88
C ARG A 204 1.40 3.68 10.93
N ILE A 205 1.14 4.10 9.69
CA ILE A 205 2.19 4.45 8.71
C ILE A 205 3.03 5.62 9.23
N LEU A 206 2.37 6.69 9.71
CA LEU A 206 3.07 7.88 10.23
C LEU A 206 3.84 7.58 11.52
N GLY A 207 3.28 6.77 12.42
CA GLY A 207 3.94 6.33 13.65
C GLY A 207 5.20 5.51 13.40
N ALA A 208 5.31 4.84 12.24
CA ALA A 208 6.51 4.10 11.86
C ALA A 208 7.63 5.00 11.28
N LEU A 209 7.35 6.26 10.93
CA LEU A 209 8.32 7.14 10.26
C LEU A 209 9.66 7.31 11.01
N PRO A 210 9.69 7.55 12.34
CA PRO A 210 10.96 7.77 13.05
C PRO A 210 11.95 6.60 12.94
N GLN A 211 11.44 5.38 12.76
CA GLN A 211 12.26 4.17 12.62
C GLN A 211 12.94 4.05 11.25
N PHE A 212 12.40 4.75 10.25
CA PHE A 212 12.90 4.76 8.88
C PHE A 212 13.68 6.03 8.52
N LEU A 213 13.28 7.16 9.11
CA LEU A 213 13.91 8.46 8.93
C LEU A 213 14.78 8.74 10.15
N THR A 214 16.00 8.19 10.15
CA THR A 214 16.98 8.48 11.21
C THR A 214 17.43 9.93 11.10
N THR A 215 17.24 10.72 12.16
CA THR A 215 17.78 12.08 12.25
C THR A 215 19.29 12.01 12.53
N GLY A 216 20.11 12.03 11.49
CA GLY A 216 21.57 12.03 11.61
C GLY A 216 22.30 12.04 10.26
N HIS A 217 23.40 12.78 10.18
CA HIS A 217 24.14 13.15 8.95
C HIS A 217 24.78 12.00 8.15
N GLU A 218 24.58 10.73 8.52
CA GLU A 218 25.13 9.59 7.80
C GLU A 218 24.02 8.61 7.41
N LEU A 219 23.33 8.92 6.30
CA LEU A 219 22.49 7.94 5.61
C LEU A 219 23.37 6.82 5.06
N ASN A 220 23.56 5.76 5.83
CA ASN A 220 24.15 4.52 5.33
C ASN A 220 23.28 3.97 4.17
N LEU A 221 23.86 3.53 3.05
CA LEU A 221 23.14 2.97 1.88
C LEU A 221 21.95 2.02 2.17
N PRO A 222 21.97 1.16 3.22
CA PRO A 222 20.82 0.33 3.60
C PRO A 222 19.56 1.12 3.97
N THR A 223 19.70 2.36 4.46
CA THR A 223 18.58 3.23 4.84
C THR A 223 17.81 3.74 3.63
N TRP A 224 18.49 4.05 2.51
CA TRP A 224 17.85 4.64 1.33
C TRP A 224 16.77 3.74 0.71
N ALA A 225 17.00 2.43 0.66
CA ALA A 225 15.99 1.50 0.14
C ALA A 225 14.72 1.48 1.02
N ASP A 226 14.86 1.71 2.32
CA ASP A 226 13.73 1.80 3.24
C ASP A 226 13.00 3.12 3.09
N THR A 227 13.75 4.20 2.98
CA THR A 227 13.26 5.54 2.69
C THR A 227 12.43 5.55 1.39
N LEU A 228 12.94 4.93 0.30
CA LEU A 228 12.20 4.84 -0.96
C LEU A 228 10.89 4.06 -0.85
N ARG A 229 10.84 3.03 -0.01
CA ARG A 229 9.62 2.24 0.20
C ARG A 229 8.52 3.04 0.89
N LEU A 230 8.86 4.12 1.59
CA LEU A 230 7.88 5.04 2.17
C LEU A 230 7.25 5.98 1.15
N LEU A 231 7.83 6.13 -0.05
CA LEU A 231 7.28 7.05 -1.06
C LEU A 231 5.84 6.72 -1.42
N TRP A 232 5.52 5.43 -1.61
CA TRP A 232 4.17 5.02 -1.96
C TRP A 232 3.16 5.20 -0.80
N PRO A 233 3.42 4.70 0.42
CA PRO A 233 2.60 4.99 1.60
C PRO A 233 2.31 6.49 1.78
N LEU A 234 3.35 7.33 1.77
CA LEU A 234 3.21 8.76 2.05
C LEU A 234 2.42 9.49 0.95
N ARG A 235 2.62 9.11 -0.32
CA ARG A 235 1.79 9.61 -1.42
C ARG A 235 0.34 9.14 -1.28
N GLY A 236 0.14 7.90 -0.85
CA GLY A 236 -1.19 7.36 -0.53
C GLY A 236 -1.92 8.22 0.51
N ILE A 237 -1.24 8.61 1.60
CA ILE A 237 -1.80 9.51 2.62
C ILE A 237 -2.18 10.86 2.00
N LEU A 238 -1.30 11.46 1.20
CA LEU A 238 -1.58 12.77 0.57
C LEU A 238 -2.78 12.75 -0.38
N CYS A 239 -3.02 11.62 -1.05
CA CYS A 239 -4.14 11.44 -1.98
C CYS A 239 -5.41 10.93 -1.29
N SER A 240 -5.34 10.42 -0.07
CA SER A 240 -6.50 9.83 0.61
C SER A 240 -7.52 10.91 0.99
N PRO A 241 -8.83 10.72 0.71
CA PRO A 241 -9.86 11.65 1.15
C PRO A 241 -10.06 11.64 2.67
N ALA A 242 -9.71 10.55 3.36
CA ALA A 242 -9.88 10.40 4.80
C ALA A 242 -8.75 11.02 5.64
N ALA A 243 -7.64 11.44 5.00
CA ALA A 243 -6.48 12.00 5.67
C ALA A 243 -6.74 13.42 6.20
N GLN A 244 -6.51 13.60 7.50
CA GLN A 244 -6.57 14.89 8.18
C GLN A 244 -5.44 15.83 7.73
N GLU A 245 -5.63 17.14 7.90
CA GLU A 245 -4.63 18.13 7.48
C GLU A 245 -3.27 17.94 8.17
N THR A 246 -3.27 17.65 9.47
CA THR A 246 -2.06 17.34 10.25
C THR A 246 -1.33 16.12 9.70
N GLN A 247 -2.06 15.04 9.37
CA GLN A 247 -1.51 13.82 8.78
C GLN A 247 -0.90 14.09 7.39
N ARG A 248 -1.58 14.88 6.55
CA ARG A 248 -1.06 15.31 5.24
C ARG A 248 0.20 16.15 5.40
N TRP A 249 0.22 17.06 6.37
CA TRP A 249 1.40 17.87 6.67
C TRP A 249 2.59 16.99 7.07
N MET A 250 2.39 16.02 7.97
CA MET A 250 3.42 15.08 8.38
C MET A 250 3.95 14.25 7.19
N ALA A 251 3.04 13.73 6.34
CA ALA A 251 3.43 12.98 5.16
C ALA A 251 4.23 13.83 4.16
N LYS A 252 3.85 15.10 3.99
CA LYS A 252 4.55 16.06 3.13
C LYS A 252 5.93 16.42 3.69
N ALA A 253 6.04 16.60 5.00
CA ALA A 253 7.31 16.83 5.68
C ALA A 253 8.25 15.65 5.50
N ALA A 254 7.76 14.43 5.74
CA ALA A 254 8.52 13.20 5.52
C ALA A 254 8.99 13.08 4.06
N LEU A 255 8.11 13.27 3.07
CA LEU A 255 8.51 13.23 1.66
C LEU A 255 9.58 14.27 1.30
N ARG A 256 9.54 15.46 1.91
CA ARG A 256 10.60 16.47 1.74
C ARG A 256 11.92 16.00 2.33
N THR A 257 11.91 15.45 3.55
CA THR A 257 13.09 14.84 4.16
C THR A 257 13.70 13.78 3.25
N ILE A 258 12.89 12.86 2.73
CA ILE A 258 13.32 11.83 1.77
C ILE A 258 13.95 12.46 0.52
N ALA A 259 13.36 13.53 0.00
CA ALA A 259 13.82 14.19 -1.21
C ALA A 259 15.16 14.93 -1.03
N TYR A 260 15.35 15.57 0.13
CA TYR A 260 16.58 16.29 0.49
C TYR A 260 17.71 15.35 0.91
N GLU A 261 17.44 14.47 1.88
CA GLU A 261 18.46 13.59 2.44
C GLU A 261 18.79 12.44 1.48
N GLY A 262 17.80 11.92 0.75
CA GLY A 262 17.99 10.87 -0.25
C GLY A 262 18.65 11.35 -1.56
N GLY A 263 19.02 12.63 -1.67
CA GLY A 263 19.69 13.20 -2.84
C GLY A 263 18.85 13.18 -4.12
N ILE A 264 17.57 12.81 -4.08
CA ILE A 264 16.71 12.70 -5.28
C ILE A 264 16.55 14.08 -5.93
N MET A 265 16.37 15.15 -5.13
CA MET A 265 16.33 16.50 -5.68
C MET A 265 17.68 17.01 -6.18
N GLN A 266 18.79 16.53 -5.63
CA GLN A 266 20.14 16.85 -6.10
C GLN A 266 20.46 16.10 -7.42
N ALA A 267 20.03 14.85 -7.55
CA ALA A 267 20.25 14.01 -8.74
C ALA A 267 19.36 14.40 -9.93
N VAL A 268 18.17 14.96 -9.68
CA VAL A 268 17.20 15.35 -10.73
C VAL A 268 17.29 16.86 -11.05
N GLY A 269 18.28 17.58 -10.53
CA GLY A 269 18.57 18.99 -10.88
C GLY A 269 17.43 19.97 -10.57
N SER A 270 16.45 19.57 -9.76
CA SER A 270 15.20 20.31 -9.55
C SER A 270 15.31 21.21 -8.33
N PHE A 271 16.17 22.23 -8.40
CA PHE A 271 15.97 23.43 -7.60
C PHE A 271 14.75 24.16 -8.17
N PHE A 272 13.75 24.41 -7.33
CA PHE A 272 12.77 25.45 -7.65
C PHE A 272 13.53 26.78 -7.66
N SER A 273 13.94 27.22 -8.85
CA SER A 273 14.18 28.62 -9.13
C SER A 273 12.89 29.37 -8.84
N ASN A 274 12.99 30.41 -8.02
CA ASN A 274 11.97 31.43 -7.70
C ASN A 274 11.00 31.10 -6.55
N ILE A 275 11.48 31.31 -5.32
CA ILE A 275 10.70 32.12 -4.36
C ILE A 275 11.50 33.41 -4.17
N THR A 276 11.28 34.35 -5.08
CA THR A 276 11.65 35.75 -4.87
C THR A 276 10.72 36.26 -3.78
N ILE A 277 11.28 36.53 -2.60
CA ILE A 277 10.62 37.31 -1.58
C ILE A 277 10.46 38.72 -2.17
N TYR A 278 9.26 39.07 -2.63
CA TYR A 278 8.90 40.48 -2.80
C TYR A 278 8.65 41.03 -1.39
N GLU A 279 9.70 41.56 -0.79
CA GLU A 279 9.57 42.64 0.18
C GLU A 279 9.24 43.91 -0.58
N SER A 280 8.18 44.60 -0.18
CA SER A 280 7.87 45.98 -0.56
C SER A 280 6.87 46.53 0.46
N PRO A 281 6.89 47.84 0.71
CA PRO A 281 7.93 48.61 1.39
C PRO A 281 7.55 48.91 2.86
#